data_AF-A0A954LAW3-F1
#
_entry.id   AF-A0A954LAW3-F1
#
_cell.length_a   1.000
_cell.length_b   1.000
_cell.length_c   1.000
_cell.angle_alpha   90.00
_cell.angle_beta   90.00
_cell.angle_gamma   90.00
#
_symmetry.space_group_name_H-M   'P 1'
#
loop_
_entity.id
_entity.type
_entity.pdbx_description
1 polymer ?
#
loop_
_entity_poly.entity_id
_entity_poly.type
_entity_poly.pdbx_seq_one_letter_code
_entity_poly.pdbx_strand_id
1 'polypeptide(L)'
;MSRWIRKPLRAAAAITVGGLFASSAFAQGYSYSQPYVPADTIAQNSAWQSCDCDSDRLRITGGATWLRFTRDTNLDSTANVINGPDAGLLQFPASDFNYESGYRVYLAGSGGGLRVEAVYSDLGTWSDRRAGSLTTGIVFDDNAGGGFVAPNTIDTGLYFDPLFVSASGGLGGEGDEDEGLGPTAAFPADTLPTYDIYYDSQLRTFELNFLTDDAASNWQFDVGYRNLQLNEGAGVGFAGTFRAIDIAAPNGGLSHATLTGVGGLTYLGTTGNGFEDETGNASGVADQFRMTNVATTSNQLNGIQGIFSMKLLRWNSWSLNGTAKTGVYHNRSLGTITETYTGLDTGVGADESTYARTLTDAKDTVAFVGGLGLNTSLQLK
;
A
#
# COMPACT_ATOMS: atom_id res chain seq x y z
N MET A 1 -60.40 -4.49 -9.90
CA MET A 1 -59.70 -5.51 -9.09
C MET A 1 -58.76 -6.24 -10.04
N SER A 2 -57.45 -6.40 -9.88
CA SER A 2 -56.40 -5.96 -8.95
C SER A 2 -55.07 -6.29 -9.65
N ARG A 3 -53.99 -5.57 -9.28
CA ARG A 3 -52.60 -5.63 -9.75
C ARG A 3 -52.00 -7.06 -9.72
N TRP A 4 -50.91 -7.38 -10.43
CA TRP A 4 -49.52 -7.27 -9.95
C TRP A 4 -48.46 -7.30 -11.08
N ILE A 5 -47.34 -6.62 -10.79
CA ILE A 5 -46.13 -6.30 -11.59
C ILE A 5 -45.06 -7.40 -11.42
N ARG A 6 -44.21 -7.68 -12.44
CA ARG A 6 -42.74 -7.90 -12.27
C ARG A 6 -41.95 -7.85 -13.60
N LYS A 7 -40.68 -7.45 -13.42
CA LYS A 7 -39.67 -6.85 -14.31
C LYS A 7 -38.84 -7.85 -15.16
N PRO A 8 -38.05 -7.36 -16.15
CA PRO A 8 -37.25 -8.19 -17.07
C PRO A 8 -35.91 -8.69 -16.51
N LEU A 9 -35.40 -9.74 -17.17
CA LEU A 9 -34.11 -10.41 -16.98
C LEU A 9 -32.91 -9.44 -17.00
N ARG A 10 -31.99 -9.64 -16.06
CA ARG A 10 -30.59 -9.18 -16.13
C ARG A 10 -29.72 -10.37 -16.54
N ALA A 11 -28.99 -10.25 -17.63
CA ALA A 11 -27.88 -11.13 -17.96
C ALA A 11 -26.60 -10.55 -17.33
N ALA A 12 -26.01 -11.27 -16.39
CA ALA A 12 -24.66 -11.02 -15.90
C ALA A 12 -23.72 -11.95 -16.67
N ALA A 13 -22.79 -11.37 -17.44
CA ALA A 13 -21.67 -12.11 -18.01
C ALA A 13 -20.54 -12.08 -16.99
N ALA A 14 -20.35 -13.20 -16.28
CA ALA A 14 -19.14 -13.47 -15.53
C ALA A 14 -18.09 -14.01 -16.51
N ILE A 15 -16.95 -13.33 -16.63
CA ILE A 15 -15.77 -13.88 -17.29
C ILE A 15 -14.90 -14.51 -16.20
N THR A 16 -15.00 -15.83 -16.08
CA THR A 16 -14.12 -16.66 -15.28
C THR A 16 -12.95 -17.09 -16.18
N VAL A 17 -11.71 -16.76 -15.81
CA VAL A 17 -10.52 -17.36 -16.42
C VAL A 17 -9.86 -18.22 -15.35
N GLY A 18 -10.09 -19.52 -15.45
CA GLY A 18 -9.35 -20.55 -14.71
C GLY A 18 -8.18 -21.06 -15.54
N GLY A 19 -7.05 -21.27 -14.88
CA GLY A 19 -5.87 -21.94 -15.43
C GLY A 19 -4.93 -22.34 -14.28
N LEU A 20 -4.89 -23.64 -13.99
CA LEU A 20 -4.02 -24.28 -13.01
C LEU A 20 -2.53 -24.09 -13.34
N PHE A 21 -1.68 -23.86 -12.33
CA PHE A 21 -0.50 -24.69 -11.98
C PHE A 21 -0.06 -24.36 -10.54
N ALA A 22 0.49 -25.37 -9.86
CA ALA A 22 0.84 -25.39 -8.45
C ALA A 22 2.28 -24.94 -8.15
N SER A 23 2.48 -24.59 -6.87
CA SER A 23 3.70 -24.55 -6.05
C SER A 23 4.73 -23.44 -6.27
N SER A 24 4.64 -22.39 -5.44
CA SER A 24 5.48 -22.22 -4.24
C SER A 24 4.75 -21.29 -3.27
N ALA A 25 4.90 -21.50 -1.97
CA ALA A 25 4.14 -20.89 -0.87
C ALA A 25 4.43 -19.38 -0.65
N PHE A 26 4.43 -18.59 -1.71
CA PHE A 26 4.62 -17.13 -1.71
C PHE A 26 3.31 -16.35 -1.97
N ALA A 27 2.16 -17.04 -1.95
CA ALA A 27 0.89 -16.51 -2.41
C ALA A 27 -0.34 -17.09 -1.69
N GLN A 28 -0.24 -17.37 -0.38
CA GLN A 28 -1.44 -17.50 0.44
C GLN A 28 -1.70 -16.16 1.14
N GLY A 29 -2.65 -15.38 0.63
CA GLY A 29 -3.27 -14.31 1.41
C GLY A 29 -3.74 -13.09 0.64
N TYR A 30 -2.97 -12.56 -0.30
CA TYR A 30 -3.41 -11.37 -1.04
C TYR A 30 -4.07 -11.76 -2.35
N SER A 31 -5.37 -12.03 -2.29
CA SER A 31 -6.21 -11.82 -3.45
C SER A 31 -6.23 -10.33 -3.73
N TYR A 32 -5.25 -9.83 -4.51
CA TYR A 32 -5.33 -8.48 -5.07
C TYR A 32 -6.54 -8.49 -6.01
N SER A 33 -7.71 -8.12 -5.49
CA SER A 33 -8.76 -7.58 -6.34
C SER A 33 -8.10 -6.41 -7.07
N GLN A 34 -8.25 -6.40 -8.40
CA GLN A 34 -7.72 -5.34 -9.26
C GLN A 34 -7.94 -3.99 -8.58
N PRO A 35 -6.93 -3.10 -8.49
CA PRO A 35 -7.12 -1.81 -7.85
C PRO A 35 -8.33 -1.14 -8.49
N TYR A 36 -9.39 -0.98 -7.71
CA TYR A 36 -10.57 -0.23 -8.11
C TYR A 36 -10.14 1.23 -8.18
N VAL A 37 -9.75 1.68 -9.37
CA VAL A 37 -9.55 3.09 -9.64
C VAL A 37 -10.95 3.71 -9.69
N PRO A 38 -11.29 4.68 -8.81
CA PRO A 38 -12.61 5.29 -8.80
C PRO A 38 -12.94 5.84 -10.19
N ALA A 39 -14.02 5.32 -10.80
CA ALA A 39 -14.46 5.67 -12.16
C ALA A 39 -14.63 7.19 -12.37
N ASP A 40 -14.92 7.93 -11.30
CA ASP A 40 -15.15 9.37 -11.32
C ASP A 40 -13.90 10.21 -11.67
N THR A 41 -12.69 9.67 -11.47
CA THR A 41 -11.45 10.38 -11.83
C THR A 41 -11.06 10.22 -13.30
N ILE A 42 -11.52 9.13 -13.94
CA ILE A 42 -11.09 8.69 -15.27
C ILE A 42 -11.75 9.52 -16.39
N ALA A 43 -12.92 10.11 -16.13
CA ALA A 43 -13.78 10.61 -17.20
C ALA A 43 -14.10 12.11 -17.20
N GLN A 44 -13.56 12.91 -16.27
CA GLN A 44 -13.70 14.36 -16.34
C GLN A 44 -12.72 14.95 -17.36
N ASN A 45 -13.15 14.92 -18.62
CA ASN A 45 -12.40 15.30 -19.80
C ASN A 45 -12.62 16.75 -20.18
N SER A 46 -11.56 17.54 -20.00
CA SER A 46 -11.44 18.92 -20.44
C SER A 46 -12.42 19.91 -19.77
N ALA A 47 -11.90 21.04 -19.31
CA ALA A 47 -12.74 22.21 -19.04
C ALA A 47 -13.00 23.01 -20.34
N TRP A 48 -12.83 22.37 -21.51
CA TRP A 48 -12.91 23.02 -22.80
C TRP A 48 -14.33 22.97 -23.34
N GLN A 49 -15.02 24.10 -23.30
CA GLN A 49 -16.21 24.31 -24.13
C GLN A 49 -15.75 24.79 -25.52
N SER A 50 -16.15 24.07 -26.56
CA SER A 50 -16.08 24.59 -27.93
C SER A 50 -16.95 25.84 -28.01
N CYS A 51 -16.31 27.00 -28.20
CA CYS A 51 -17.00 28.21 -28.60
C CYS A 51 -17.01 28.27 -30.14
N ASP A 52 -18.11 28.71 -30.74
CA ASP A 52 -18.28 28.94 -32.18
C ASP A 52 -17.40 30.11 -32.67
N CYS A 53 -16.08 30.02 -32.55
CA CYS A 53 -15.15 31.05 -32.99
C CYS A 53 -14.14 30.44 -33.97
N ASP A 54 -13.87 31.14 -35.08
CA ASP A 54 -13.01 30.77 -36.22
C ASP A 54 -12.01 29.64 -35.95
N SER A 55 -12.20 28.50 -36.62
CA SER A 55 -11.36 27.30 -36.58
C SER A 55 -9.90 27.53 -37.02
N ASP A 56 -9.60 28.71 -37.57
CA ASP A 56 -8.34 29.02 -38.25
C ASP A 56 -7.30 29.69 -37.34
N ARG A 57 -7.63 29.98 -36.07
CA ARG A 57 -6.70 30.62 -35.13
C ARG A 57 -6.19 29.65 -34.08
N LEU A 58 -4.88 29.71 -33.80
CA LEU A 58 -4.29 29.03 -32.65
C LEU A 58 -4.92 29.56 -31.36
N ARG A 59 -5.56 28.67 -30.60
CA ARG A 59 -6.10 28.93 -29.27
C ARG A 59 -5.32 28.15 -28.25
N ILE A 60 -4.90 28.83 -27.19
CA ILE A 60 -4.29 28.19 -26.02
C ILE A 60 -5.28 28.31 -24.87
N THR A 61 -5.49 27.22 -24.13
CA THR A 61 -6.36 27.17 -22.96
C THR A 61 -5.65 26.40 -21.87
N GLY A 62 -5.74 26.86 -20.64
CA GLY A 62 -5.22 26.14 -19.49
C GLY A 62 -6.08 26.40 -18.27
N GLY A 63 -5.94 25.53 -17.29
CA GLY A 63 -6.64 25.68 -16.04
C GLY A 63 -6.15 24.72 -14.98
N ALA A 64 -6.58 24.98 -13.76
CA ALA A 64 -6.36 24.13 -12.61
C ALA A 64 -7.71 23.83 -11.96
N THR A 65 -7.84 22.64 -11.40
CA THR A 65 -9.03 22.21 -10.67
C THR A 65 -8.60 21.57 -9.38
N TRP A 66 -9.21 22.02 -8.28
CA TRP A 66 -9.07 21.36 -7.00
C TRP A 66 -9.89 20.08 -7.00
N LEU A 67 -9.26 19.00 -6.59
CA LEU A 67 -9.83 17.68 -6.60
C LEU A 67 -10.18 17.29 -5.16
N ARG A 68 -11.36 16.69 -4.96
CA ARG A 68 -11.79 16.16 -3.66
C ARG A 68 -12.25 14.73 -3.84
N PHE A 69 -11.62 13.82 -3.10
CA PHE A 69 -11.90 12.40 -3.20
C PHE A 69 -11.85 11.72 -1.84
N THR A 70 -12.50 10.58 -1.76
CA THR A 70 -12.40 9.63 -0.66
C THR A 70 -11.97 8.29 -1.25
N ARG A 71 -11.08 7.59 -0.56
CA ARG A 71 -10.72 6.23 -0.92
C ARG A 71 -11.25 5.31 0.16
N ASP A 72 -12.13 4.39 -0.22
CA ASP A 72 -12.46 3.28 0.65
C ASP A 72 -11.32 2.24 0.53
N THR A 73 -10.69 1.91 1.64
CA THR A 73 -9.75 0.80 1.69
C THR A 73 -10.50 -0.47 2.00
N ASN A 74 -10.92 -1.16 0.95
CA ASN A 74 -11.29 -2.57 1.07
C ASN A 74 -10.01 -3.41 1.16
N LEU A 75 -9.27 -3.26 2.26
CA LEU A 75 -8.16 -4.15 2.59
C LEU A 75 -8.77 -5.45 3.12
N ASP A 76 -8.89 -6.46 2.25
CA ASP A 76 -9.45 -7.78 2.59
C ASP A 76 -8.56 -8.60 3.56
N SER A 77 -7.42 -8.05 3.98
CA SER A 77 -6.49 -8.70 4.93
C SER A 77 -6.96 -8.54 6.37
N THR A 78 -7.63 -9.55 6.89
CA THR A 78 -8.00 -9.68 8.32
C THR A 78 -6.89 -10.27 9.18
N ALA A 79 -5.70 -10.48 8.62
CA ALA A 79 -4.64 -11.16 9.33
C ALA A 79 -3.99 -10.25 10.37
N ASN A 80 -3.64 -10.81 11.52
CA ASN A 80 -3.06 -10.07 12.61
C ASN A 80 -1.53 -10.01 12.44
N VAL A 81 -0.91 -8.92 12.91
CA VAL A 81 0.57 -8.84 12.94
C VAL A 81 1.13 -9.63 14.12
N ILE A 82 0.39 -9.63 15.23
CA ILE A 82 0.65 -10.44 16.42
C ILE A 82 -0.63 -11.19 16.78
N ASN A 83 -0.50 -12.34 17.41
CA ASN A 83 -1.59 -13.01 18.09
C ASN A 83 -1.63 -12.56 19.55
N GLY A 84 -2.82 -12.59 20.18
CA GLY A 84 -2.97 -12.23 21.59
C GLY A 84 -4.02 -11.15 21.85
N PRO A 85 -4.08 -10.61 23.09
CA PRO A 85 -5.06 -9.59 23.49
C PRO A 85 -4.93 -8.28 22.69
N ASP A 86 -3.73 -7.96 22.19
CA ASP A 86 -3.47 -6.72 21.45
C ASP A 86 -3.58 -6.85 19.92
N ALA A 87 -3.92 -8.04 19.40
CA ALA A 87 -4.03 -8.30 17.96
C ALA A 87 -4.94 -7.30 17.22
N GLY A 88 -6.03 -6.88 17.87
CA GLY A 88 -6.99 -5.90 17.32
C GLY A 88 -6.43 -4.48 17.16
N LEU A 89 -5.34 -4.13 17.85
CA LEU A 89 -4.70 -2.80 17.73
C LEU A 89 -3.97 -2.63 16.39
N LEU A 90 -3.59 -3.75 15.75
CA LEU A 90 -2.62 -3.80 14.66
C LEU A 90 -3.26 -4.25 13.33
N GLN A 91 -4.56 -4.07 13.21
CA GLN A 91 -5.32 -4.43 12.00
C GLN A 91 -5.33 -3.27 11.00
N PHE A 92 -4.88 -3.53 9.77
CA PHE A 92 -4.93 -2.59 8.63
C PHE A 92 -6.35 -2.25 8.12
N PRO A 93 -7.37 -3.13 8.19
CA PRO A 93 -8.74 -2.80 7.75
C PRO A 93 -9.42 -1.65 8.50
N ALA A 94 -8.87 -1.22 9.65
CA ALA A 94 -9.37 -0.09 10.41
C ALA A 94 -8.86 1.28 9.91
N SER A 95 -8.10 1.31 8.80
CA SER A 95 -7.61 2.54 8.19
C SER A 95 -8.77 3.20 7.44
N ASP A 96 -9.33 4.28 7.99
CA ASP A 96 -10.32 5.13 7.31
C ASP A 96 -9.60 6.34 6.72
N PHE A 97 -9.45 6.35 5.39
CA PHE A 97 -8.88 7.51 4.72
C PHE A 97 -9.94 8.61 4.69
N ASN A 98 -9.74 9.58 5.57
CA ASN A 98 -10.45 10.86 5.53
C ASN A 98 -10.41 11.47 4.12
N TYR A 99 -11.29 12.45 3.89
CA TYR A 99 -11.29 13.20 2.64
C TYR A 99 -9.91 13.74 2.31
N GLU A 100 -9.38 13.33 1.17
CA GLU A 100 -8.15 13.89 0.64
C GLU A 100 -8.42 14.85 -0.50
N SER A 101 -7.42 15.69 -0.70
CA SER A 101 -7.45 16.71 -1.72
C SER A 101 -6.22 16.67 -2.59
N GLY A 102 -6.43 16.95 -3.86
CA GLY A 102 -5.39 17.00 -4.86
C GLY A 102 -5.66 18.11 -5.85
N TYR A 103 -4.91 18.08 -6.94
CA TYR A 103 -5.08 19.05 -8.01
C TYR A 103 -4.94 18.39 -9.37
N ARG A 104 -5.67 18.95 -10.33
CA ARG A 104 -5.53 18.69 -11.75
C ARG A 104 -5.11 19.97 -12.44
N VAL A 105 -4.12 19.90 -13.31
CA VAL A 105 -3.74 20.99 -14.21
C VAL A 105 -3.85 20.48 -15.63
N TYR A 106 -4.34 21.32 -16.53
CA TYR A 106 -4.36 21.02 -17.95
C TYR A 106 -3.87 22.22 -18.77
N LEU A 107 -3.29 21.91 -19.92
CA LEU A 107 -2.90 22.87 -20.95
C LEU A 107 -3.26 22.27 -22.31
N ALA A 108 -3.95 23.04 -23.13
CA ALA A 108 -4.38 22.65 -24.46
C ALA A 108 -4.06 23.73 -25.48
N GLY A 109 -3.66 23.30 -26.68
CA GLY A 109 -3.55 24.14 -27.87
C GLY A 109 -4.46 23.58 -28.96
N SER A 110 -5.26 24.41 -29.61
CA SER A 110 -6.08 23.99 -30.76
C SER A 110 -5.99 24.96 -31.93
N GLY A 111 -6.18 24.43 -33.14
CA GLY A 111 -6.18 25.18 -34.40
C GLY A 111 -6.23 24.24 -35.61
N GLY A 112 -6.87 24.67 -36.69
CA GLY A 112 -6.95 23.89 -37.93
C GLY A 112 -7.66 22.54 -37.77
N GLY A 113 -8.66 22.48 -36.89
CA GLY A 113 -9.45 21.26 -36.63
C GLY A 113 -8.76 20.22 -35.74
N LEU A 114 -7.58 20.54 -35.20
CA LEU A 114 -6.82 19.67 -34.31
C LEU A 114 -6.61 20.34 -32.95
N ARG A 115 -6.56 19.53 -31.90
CA ARG A 115 -6.21 19.95 -30.55
C ARG A 115 -5.22 18.98 -29.92
N VAL A 116 -4.27 19.54 -29.19
CA VAL A 116 -3.34 18.79 -28.34
C VAL A 116 -3.61 19.22 -26.90
N GLU A 117 -3.80 18.26 -26.00
CA GLU A 117 -4.06 18.50 -24.58
C GLU A 117 -3.12 17.69 -23.71
N ALA A 118 -2.47 18.35 -22.76
CA ALA A 118 -1.72 17.71 -21.68
C ALA A 118 -2.48 17.89 -20.37
N VAL A 119 -2.61 16.79 -19.61
CA VAL A 119 -3.28 16.79 -18.30
C VAL A 119 -2.37 16.13 -17.28
N TYR A 120 -2.16 16.79 -16.14
CA TYR A 120 -1.51 16.22 -14.98
C TYR A 120 -2.48 16.23 -13.81
N SER A 121 -2.55 15.13 -13.06
CA SER A 121 -3.28 15.09 -11.78
C SER A 121 -2.42 14.45 -10.72
N ASP A 122 -2.38 15.08 -9.55
CA ASP A 122 -1.91 14.50 -8.30
C ASP A 122 -3.12 14.48 -7.36
N LEU A 123 -3.54 13.28 -6.95
CA LEU A 123 -4.73 13.13 -6.13
C LEU A 123 -4.44 13.29 -4.63
N GLY A 124 -3.21 13.67 -4.27
CA GLY A 124 -2.77 13.80 -2.89
C GLY A 124 -2.14 12.49 -2.37
N THR A 125 -1.87 12.49 -1.07
CA THR A 125 -1.39 11.31 -0.35
C THR A 125 -2.43 10.92 0.68
N TRP A 126 -2.93 9.70 0.59
CA TRP A 126 -3.80 9.09 1.59
C TRP A 126 -2.94 8.45 2.65
N SER A 127 -2.90 9.01 3.85
CA SER A 127 -2.08 8.49 4.96
C SER A 127 -2.95 8.16 6.17
N ASP A 128 -2.81 6.96 6.72
CA ASP A 128 -3.26 6.60 8.06
C ASP A 128 -2.04 6.22 8.90
N ARG A 129 -2.06 6.64 10.17
CA ARG A 129 -1.01 6.27 11.13
C ARG A 129 -1.60 6.12 12.52
N ARG A 130 -1.31 4.97 13.13
CA ARG A 130 -1.69 4.67 14.51
C ARG A 130 -0.44 4.24 15.26
N ALA A 131 -0.27 4.77 16.46
CA ALA A 131 0.83 4.42 17.33
C ALA A 131 0.34 4.36 18.77
N GLY A 132 1.01 3.56 19.59
CA GLY A 132 0.67 3.41 20.99
C GLY A 132 1.58 2.43 21.69
N SER A 133 1.13 1.95 22.85
CA SER A 133 1.77 0.89 23.60
C SER A 133 0.89 -0.35 23.59
N LEU A 134 1.53 -1.51 23.57
CA LEU A 134 0.88 -2.78 23.87
C LEU A 134 0.50 -2.84 25.35
N THR A 135 -0.39 -3.76 25.70
CA THR A 135 -0.82 -3.98 27.09
C THR A 135 0.10 -4.98 27.81
N THR A 136 0.87 -5.77 27.07
CA THR A 136 1.86 -6.74 27.58
C THR A 136 3.06 -6.86 26.64
N GLY A 137 4.10 -7.59 27.04
CA GLY A 137 5.23 -7.96 26.18
C GLY A 137 4.84 -8.80 24.96
N ILE A 138 5.82 -9.09 24.10
CA ILE A 138 5.67 -9.91 22.88
C ILE A 138 6.70 -11.04 22.94
N VAL A 139 6.29 -12.29 22.78
CA VAL A 139 7.21 -13.43 22.61
C VAL A 139 7.54 -13.63 21.13
N PHE A 140 8.80 -13.97 20.85
CA PHE A 140 9.30 -14.19 19.50
C PHE A 140 9.24 -15.65 19.06
N ASP A 141 9.24 -16.61 19.98
CA ASP A 141 9.11 -18.04 19.74
C ASP A 141 7.68 -18.58 20.03
N ASP A 142 7.51 -19.91 19.94
CA ASP A 142 6.23 -20.61 20.09
C ASP A 142 5.81 -20.88 21.54
N ASN A 143 6.51 -20.30 22.53
CA ASN A 143 6.31 -20.54 23.97
C ASN A 143 6.37 -22.04 24.34
N ALA A 144 7.03 -22.89 23.55
CA ALA A 144 7.03 -24.33 23.77
C ALA A 144 7.98 -24.76 24.90
N GLY A 145 7.70 -24.30 26.13
CA GLY A 145 8.23 -24.91 27.36
C GLY A 145 9.10 -24.03 28.25
N GLY A 146 9.31 -22.76 27.91
CA GLY A 146 10.16 -21.86 28.70
C GLY A 146 9.44 -20.84 29.60
N GLY A 147 10.24 -19.94 30.18
CA GLY A 147 9.84 -18.98 31.20
C GLY A 147 9.34 -17.63 30.67
N PHE A 148 9.57 -17.29 29.40
CA PHE A 148 9.15 -16.02 28.81
C PHE A 148 7.73 -16.14 28.25
N VAL A 149 6.75 -16.19 29.15
CA VAL A 149 5.34 -16.26 28.77
C VAL A 149 4.77 -14.84 28.65
N ALA A 150 4.43 -14.42 27.42
CA ALA A 150 3.64 -13.22 27.17
C ALA A 150 2.34 -13.56 26.42
N PRO A 151 1.21 -12.88 26.72
CA PRO A 151 -0.04 -13.07 26.00
C PRO A 151 0.02 -12.72 24.51
N ASN A 152 0.94 -11.84 24.10
CA ASN A 152 1.16 -11.52 22.69
C ASN A 152 2.31 -12.34 22.11
N THR A 153 2.15 -12.81 20.87
CA THR A 153 3.14 -13.59 20.12
C THR A 153 3.21 -13.09 18.67
N ILE A 154 4.38 -13.20 18.03
CA ILE A 154 4.50 -12.87 16.60
C ILE A 154 3.62 -13.83 15.77
N ASP A 155 2.90 -13.30 14.76
CA ASP A 155 2.19 -14.14 13.79
C ASP A 155 3.15 -14.66 12.71
N THR A 156 3.49 -15.94 12.81
CA THR A 156 4.45 -16.64 11.94
C THR A 156 3.96 -16.84 10.51
N GLY A 157 2.67 -16.59 10.23
CA GLY A 157 2.13 -16.73 8.88
C GLY A 157 2.50 -15.61 7.92
N LEU A 158 2.95 -14.45 8.42
CA LEU A 158 3.02 -13.23 7.61
C LEU A 158 4.20 -12.30 7.87
N TYR A 159 4.55 -12.03 9.13
CA TYR A 159 5.50 -10.97 9.48
C TYR A 159 6.57 -11.49 10.43
N PHE A 160 7.79 -10.98 10.28
CA PHE A 160 8.91 -11.22 11.18
C PHE A 160 9.34 -12.69 11.33
N ASP A 161 8.94 -13.55 10.39
CA ASP A 161 9.31 -14.97 10.32
C ASP A 161 10.82 -15.25 10.57
N PRO A 162 11.79 -14.50 10.02
CA PRO A 162 13.21 -14.70 10.31
C PRO A 162 13.56 -14.61 11.78
N LEU A 163 12.90 -13.69 12.51
CA LEU A 163 13.12 -13.51 13.93
C LEU A 163 12.54 -14.69 14.70
N PHE A 164 11.32 -15.10 14.35
CA PHE A 164 10.69 -16.29 14.93
C PHE A 164 11.53 -17.55 14.68
N VAL A 165 12.00 -17.78 13.45
CA VAL A 165 12.80 -18.96 13.11
C VAL A 165 14.19 -18.87 13.74
N SER A 166 14.74 -17.67 13.95
CA SER A 166 15.97 -17.49 14.73
C SER A 166 15.76 -17.90 16.19
N ALA A 167 14.72 -17.37 16.83
CA ALA A 167 14.35 -17.68 18.22
C ALA A 167 13.98 -19.16 18.43
N SER A 168 13.31 -19.80 17.46
CA SER A 168 12.87 -21.21 17.59
C SER A 168 13.86 -22.24 17.06
N GLY A 169 14.79 -21.84 16.17
CA GLY A 169 15.53 -22.76 15.30
C GLY A 169 16.89 -23.24 15.83
N GLY A 170 17.39 -22.64 16.92
CA GLY A 170 18.51 -23.14 17.73
C GLY A 170 19.71 -23.69 16.96
N LEU A 171 20.61 -22.84 16.46
CA LEU A 171 21.98 -23.27 16.15
C LEU A 171 22.86 -23.11 17.39
N GLY A 172 22.82 -24.08 18.31
CA GLY A 172 23.86 -24.25 19.32
C GLY A 172 23.63 -23.63 20.70
N GLY A 173 22.40 -23.67 21.22
CA GLY A 173 22.06 -23.21 22.58
C GLY A 173 20.71 -22.49 22.66
N GLU A 174 20.26 -21.95 21.52
CA GLU A 174 19.15 -20.99 21.46
C GLU A 174 17.77 -21.65 21.27
N GLY A 175 17.69 -22.97 21.46
CA GLY A 175 16.40 -23.66 21.64
C GLY A 175 16.08 -23.91 23.12
N ASP A 176 16.99 -23.49 24.00
CA ASP A 176 16.92 -23.60 25.45
C ASP A 176 16.87 -22.20 26.10
N GLU A 177 16.43 -21.17 25.36
CA GLU A 177 16.05 -19.84 25.85
C GLU A 177 14.75 -19.40 25.14
N ASP A 178 14.03 -18.46 25.75
CA ASP A 178 12.91 -17.79 25.09
C ASP A 178 13.20 -16.29 24.98
N GLU A 179 12.86 -15.68 23.84
CA GLU A 179 13.13 -14.26 23.59
C GLU A 179 11.87 -13.44 23.34
N GLY A 180 11.97 -12.16 23.65
CA GLY A 180 10.95 -11.22 23.26
C GLY A 180 11.15 -9.80 23.74
N LEU A 181 10.06 -9.04 23.69
CA LEU A 181 9.99 -7.69 24.22
C LEU A 181 9.28 -7.70 25.57
N GLY A 182 9.95 -7.20 26.61
CA GLY A 182 9.36 -7.00 27.93
C GLY A 182 8.27 -5.92 27.94
N PRO A 183 7.42 -5.86 28.97
CA PRO A 183 7.50 -6.62 30.21
C PRO A 183 6.83 -7.99 30.14
N THR A 184 7.40 -8.92 30.89
CA THR A 184 6.82 -10.24 31.18
C THR A 184 6.80 -10.47 32.69
N ALA A 185 6.31 -11.63 33.14
CA ALA A 185 6.29 -11.98 34.55
C ALA A 185 7.70 -11.99 35.19
N ALA A 186 8.73 -12.36 34.42
CA ALA A 186 10.12 -12.37 34.87
C ALA A 186 10.74 -10.96 34.89
N PHE A 187 10.30 -10.08 33.98
CA PHE A 187 10.79 -8.70 33.86
C PHE A 187 9.65 -7.68 34.01
N PRO A 188 9.00 -7.59 35.17
CA PRO A 188 7.82 -6.74 35.36
C PRO A 188 8.15 -5.24 35.40
N ALA A 189 9.43 -4.89 35.48
CA ALA A 189 9.91 -3.51 35.53
C ALA A 189 10.14 -2.90 34.14
N ASP A 190 10.10 -3.70 33.07
CA ASP A 190 10.30 -3.19 31.72
C ASP A 190 9.15 -2.30 31.26
N THR A 191 9.47 -1.41 30.32
CA THR A 191 8.47 -0.56 29.70
C THR A 191 7.70 -1.37 28.66
N LEU A 192 6.38 -1.17 28.60
CA LEU A 192 5.51 -1.78 27.58
C LEU A 192 6.04 -1.51 26.17
N PRO A 193 6.06 -2.52 25.28
CA PRO A 193 6.47 -2.31 23.90
C PRO A 193 5.57 -1.27 23.25
N THR A 194 6.16 -0.43 22.43
CA THR A 194 5.44 0.52 21.59
C THR A 194 5.25 -0.08 20.21
N TYR A 195 4.17 0.32 19.55
CA TYR A 195 3.90 -0.03 18.16
C TYR A 195 3.65 1.22 17.33
N ASP A 196 3.95 1.11 16.04
CA ASP A 196 3.62 2.09 15.01
C ASP A 196 3.15 1.33 13.76
N ILE A 197 1.96 1.67 13.27
CA ILE A 197 1.40 1.15 12.04
C ILE A 197 1.04 2.33 11.14
N TYR A 198 1.42 2.24 9.88
CA TYR A 198 1.10 3.28 8.91
C TYR A 198 0.73 2.67 7.56
N TYR A 199 -0.05 3.43 6.80
CA TYR A 199 -0.38 3.16 5.42
C TYR A 199 -0.40 4.48 4.66
N ASP A 200 0.34 4.54 3.56
CA ASP A 200 0.37 5.65 2.63
C ASP A 200 -0.02 5.17 1.24
N SER A 201 -0.78 5.98 0.51
CA SER A 201 -1.03 5.77 -0.91
C SER A 201 -1.02 7.08 -1.68
N GLN A 202 -0.47 7.04 -2.88
CA GLN A 202 -0.39 8.19 -3.78
C GLN A 202 -0.74 7.78 -5.20
N LEU A 203 -1.67 8.52 -5.81
CA LEU A 203 -2.06 8.33 -7.20
C LEU A 203 -1.73 9.59 -8.02
N ARG A 204 -0.92 9.39 -9.04
CA ARG A 204 -0.56 10.42 -10.02
C ARG A 204 -0.89 9.97 -11.41
N THR A 205 -1.29 10.91 -12.26
CA THR A 205 -1.60 10.64 -13.66
C THR A 205 -1.05 11.72 -14.55
N PHE A 206 -0.54 11.33 -15.70
CA PHE A 206 -0.21 12.20 -16.81
C PHE A 206 -0.90 11.70 -18.08
N GLU A 207 -1.51 12.61 -18.84
CA GLU A 207 -2.14 12.32 -20.12
C GLU A 207 -1.66 13.31 -21.18
N LEU A 208 -1.49 12.81 -22.40
CA LEU A 208 -1.26 13.61 -23.60
C LEU A 208 -2.22 13.13 -24.69
N ASN A 209 -3.13 14.00 -25.10
CA ASN A 209 -4.26 13.65 -25.97
C ASN A 209 -4.21 14.47 -27.26
N PHE A 210 -4.55 13.82 -28.38
CA PHE A 210 -4.71 14.41 -29.70
C PHE A 210 -6.18 14.27 -30.12
N LEU A 211 -6.83 15.40 -30.30
CA LEU A 211 -8.27 15.50 -30.41
C LEU A 211 -8.65 16.14 -31.75
N THR A 212 -9.75 15.67 -32.34
CA THR A 212 -10.41 16.39 -33.42
C THR A 212 -11.21 17.55 -32.82
N ASP A 213 -10.92 18.78 -33.22
CA ASP A 213 -11.59 19.98 -32.73
C ASP A 213 -12.54 20.53 -33.81
N ASP A 214 -13.73 19.97 -33.89
CA ASP A 214 -14.83 20.51 -34.70
C ASP A 214 -15.96 20.95 -33.78
N ALA A 215 -16.18 22.27 -33.71
CA ALA A 215 -17.24 22.89 -32.90
C ALA A 215 -18.65 22.56 -33.41
N ALA A 216 -18.80 22.21 -34.70
CA ALA A 216 -20.07 21.85 -35.31
C ALA A 216 -20.42 20.37 -35.13
N SER A 217 -19.44 19.52 -34.79
CA SER A 217 -19.68 18.09 -34.60
C SER A 217 -20.37 17.78 -33.28
N ASN A 218 -21.31 16.83 -33.32
CA ASN A 218 -21.96 16.29 -32.12
C ASN A 218 -21.14 15.17 -31.45
N TRP A 219 -20.07 14.71 -32.10
CA TRP A 219 -19.18 13.68 -31.59
C TRP A 219 -17.72 14.00 -31.92
N GLN A 220 -16.80 13.57 -31.06
CA GLN A 220 -15.36 13.73 -31.24
C GLN A 220 -14.68 12.40 -30.89
N PHE A 221 -13.64 12.05 -31.64
CA PHE A 221 -12.78 10.91 -31.35
C PHE A 221 -11.36 11.40 -31.15
N ASP A 222 -10.73 10.88 -30.12
CA ASP A 222 -9.39 11.25 -29.74
C ASP A 222 -8.56 10.03 -29.45
N VAL A 223 -7.25 10.20 -29.60
CA VAL A 223 -6.25 9.22 -29.19
C VAL A 223 -5.23 9.90 -28.30
N GLY A 224 -4.74 9.18 -27.31
CA GLY A 224 -3.80 9.75 -26.36
C GLY A 224 -2.89 8.72 -25.74
N TYR A 225 -1.85 9.23 -25.11
CA TYR A 225 -0.99 8.49 -24.20
C TYR A 225 -1.39 8.81 -22.77
N ARG A 226 -1.35 7.81 -21.89
CA ARG A 226 -1.55 8.00 -20.46
C ARG A 226 -0.55 7.19 -19.65
N ASN A 227 0.01 7.85 -18.66
CA ASN A 227 0.76 7.26 -17.56
C ASN A 227 -0.06 7.42 -16.26
N LEU A 228 -0.22 6.34 -15.51
CA LEU A 228 -0.80 6.32 -14.18
C LEU A 228 0.19 5.64 -13.25
N GLN A 229 0.45 6.26 -12.11
CA GLN A 229 1.35 5.74 -11.07
C GLN A 229 0.57 5.69 -9.77
N LEU A 230 0.39 4.48 -9.24
CA LEU A 230 -0.12 4.22 -7.90
C LEU A 230 1.04 3.69 -7.07
N ASN A 231 1.46 4.45 -6.07
CA ASN A 231 2.45 4.00 -5.10
C ASN A 231 1.74 3.80 -3.77
N GLU A 232 2.01 2.69 -3.10
CA GLU A 232 1.48 2.39 -1.77
C GLU A 232 2.64 1.96 -0.87
N GLY A 233 2.55 2.36 0.38
CA GLY A 233 3.47 1.98 1.44
C GLY A 233 2.66 1.56 2.64
N ALA A 234 3.02 0.46 3.27
CA ALA A 234 2.45 0.05 4.54
C ALA A 234 3.61 -0.39 5.43
N GLY A 235 3.48 -0.15 6.72
CA GLY A 235 4.47 -0.64 7.65
C GLY A 235 3.90 -0.88 9.03
N VAL A 236 4.54 -1.81 9.72
CA VAL A 236 4.32 -2.06 11.13
C VAL A 236 5.67 -2.18 11.82
N GLY A 237 5.79 -1.58 12.99
CA GLY A 237 6.98 -1.65 13.79
C GLY A 237 6.66 -1.79 15.27
N PHE A 238 7.57 -2.46 15.97
CA PHE A 238 7.57 -2.59 17.42
C PHE A 238 8.90 -2.12 17.96
N ALA A 239 8.87 -1.50 19.14
CA ALA A 239 10.08 -1.16 19.88
C ALA A 239 9.88 -1.41 21.37
N GLY A 240 10.89 -1.95 22.04
CA GLY A 240 10.84 -2.28 23.46
C GLY A 240 12.20 -2.70 23.99
N THR A 241 12.21 -3.21 25.22
CA THR A 241 13.42 -3.81 25.81
C THR A 241 13.47 -5.29 25.43
N PHE A 242 14.54 -5.70 24.76
CA PHE A 242 14.78 -7.10 24.44
C PHE A 242 15.11 -7.87 25.70
N ARG A 243 14.59 -9.08 25.80
CA ARG A 243 14.80 -9.97 26.94
C ARG A 243 14.95 -11.39 26.41
N ALA A 244 15.81 -12.14 27.07
CA ALA A 244 15.99 -13.57 26.88
C ALA A 244 15.86 -14.24 28.25
N ILE A 245 15.21 -15.41 28.32
CA ILE A 245 15.16 -16.22 29.54
C ILE A 245 15.73 -17.59 29.27
N ASP A 246 16.82 -17.85 29.96
CA ASP A 246 17.51 -19.14 29.92
C ASP A 246 16.66 -20.27 30.52
N ILE A 247 16.53 -21.36 29.76
CA ILE A 247 15.98 -22.65 30.18
C ILE A 247 17.15 -23.61 30.49
N ALA A 248 18.19 -23.69 29.63
CA ALA A 248 19.41 -24.46 29.86
C ALA A 248 20.61 -24.01 28.97
N ALA A 249 21.84 -23.98 29.53
CA ALA A 249 23.10 -23.69 28.80
C ALA A 249 23.13 -22.35 28.00
N PRO A 250 23.06 -21.21 28.70
CA PRO A 250 22.64 -19.94 28.13
C PRO A 250 23.67 -19.17 27.31
N ASN A 251 23.16 -18.38 26.37
CA ASN A 251 23.88 -17.40 25.55
C ASN A 251 23.31 -15.98 25.68
N GLY A 252 22.15 -15.80 26.33
CA GLY A 252 21.67 -14.49 26.76
C GLY A 252 21.04 -13.66 25.65
N GLY A 253 20.48 -14.31 24.62
CA GLY A 253 19.81 -13.67 23.50
C GLY A 253 20.27 -14.13 22.10
N LEU A 254 19.64 -13.59 21.07
CA LEU A 254 19.79 -14.03 19.68
C LEU A 254 21.16 -13.70 19.11
N SER A 255 21.99 -14.70 18.87
CA SER A 255 23.33 -14.45 18.33
C SER A 255 23.35 -14.06 16.85
N HIS A 256 24.41 -13.36 16.43
CA HIS A 256 24.69 -13.05 15.02
C HIS A 256 24.64 -14.29 14.11
N ALA A 257 25.14 -15.43 14.59
CA ALA A 257 25.18 -16.67 13.83
C ALA A 257 23.76 -17.23 13.60
N THR A 258 22.89 -17.14 14.60
CA THR A 258 21.48 -17.53 14.49
C THR A 258 20.74 -16.60 13.53
N LEU A 259 20.88 -15.28 13.69
CA LEU A 259 20.20 -14.28 12.86
C LEU A 259 20.57 -14.40 11.37
N THR A 260 21.85 -14.62 11.07
CA THR A 260 22.34 -14.72 9.68
C THR A 260 22.21 -16.13 9.10
N GLY A 261 22.46 -17.16 9.89
CA GLY A 261 22.47 -18.56 9.45
C GLY A 261 21.09 -19.19 9.40
N VAL A 262 20.27 -18.98 10.44
CA VAL A 262 18.92 -19.53 10.57
C VAL A 262 17.87 -18.56 10.03
N GLY A 263 17.88 -17.32 10.52
CA GLY A 263 16.97 -16.27 10.05
C GLY A 263 17.22 -15.84 8.61
N GLY A 264 18.39 -16.16 8.05
CA GLY A 264 18.78 -15.74 6.70
C GLY A 264 18.87 -14.23 6.54
N LEU A 265 19.08 -13.50 7.65
CA LEU A 265 19.17 -12.05 7.64
C LEU A 265 20.53 -11.59 7.15
N THR A 266 20.54 -10.44 6.48
CA THR A 266 21.76 -9.74 6.10
C THR A 266 22.14 -8.76 7.20
N TYR A 267 23.37 -8.86 7.68
CA TYR A 267 23.94 -7.90 8.62
C TYR A 267 24.24 -6.56 7.94
N LEU A 268 23.77 -5.46 8.52
CA LEU A 268 23.86 -4.12 7.93
C LEU A 268 24.82 -3.15 8.66
N GLY A 269 25.26 -3.42 9.90
CA GLY A 269 26.31 -2.61 10.51
C GLY A 269 26.43 -2.63 12.03
N THR A 270 27.48 -1.90 12.47
CA THR A 270 28.04 -1.66 13.82
C THR A 270 28.79 -2.82 14.47
N THR A 271 28.16 -3.61 15.34
CA THR A 271 28.77 -4.81 15.96
C THR A 271 27.98 -6.04 15.54
N GLY A 272 28.66 -7.18 15.33
CA GLY A 272 28.03 -8.42 14.86
C GLY A 272 27.86 -9.42 16.00
N ASN A 273 27.31 -8.98 17.14
CA ASN A 273 27.11 -9.80 18.33
C ASN A 273 25.70 -10.42 18.38
N GLY A 274 24.67 -9.69 17.92
CA GLY A 274 23.29 -10.17 17.96
C GLY A 274 22.40 -9.23 18.75
N PHE A 275 21.42 -9.77 19.45
CA PHE A 275 20.56 -9.05 20.38
C PHE A 275 20.70 -9.68 21.76
N GLU A 276 21.02 -8.88 22.78
CA GLU A 276 21.42 -9.39 24.08
C GLU A 276 20.52 -8.84 25.21
N ASP A 277 20.17 -9.70 26.17
CA ASP A 277 19.52 -9.27 27.43
C ASP A 277 20.54 -8.58 28.36
N GLU A 278 21.84 -8.82 28.17
CA GLU A 278 22.99 -8.19 28.85
C GLU A 278 22.95 -8.25 30.40
N THR A 279 21.94 -8.87 31.03
CA THR A 279 21.76 -8.88 32.49
C THR A 279 22.87 -9.65 33.21
N GLY A 280 23.55 -10.55 32.51
CA GLY A 280 24.67 -11.35 33.01
C GLY A 280 26.07 -10.87 32.60
N ASN A 281 26.20 -9.81 31.80
CA ASN A 281 27.48 -9.40 31.22
C ASN A 281 27.96 -8.02 31.74
N ALA A 282 28.96 -7.43 31.07
CA ALA A 282 29.62 -6.21 31.55
C ALA A 282 28.78 -4.93 31.41
N SER A 283 27.85 -4.87 30.44
CA SER A 283 26.96 -3.73 30.28
C SER A 283 25.89 -3.72 31.37
N GLY A 284 25.33 -4.90 31.66
CA GLY A 284 24.26 -5.07 32.66
C GLY A 284 22.92 -4.47 32.23
N VAL A 285 22.77 -4.06 30.97
CA VAL A 285 21.60 -3.34 30.44
C VAL A 285 21.18 -3.97 29.13
N ALA A 286 19.97 -4.55 29.09
CA ALA A 286 19.42 -5.13 27.87
C ALA A 286 19.31 -4.14 26.71
N ASP A 287 19.38 -4.71 25.51
CA ASP A 287 19.17 -3.99 24.28
C ASP A 287 17.82 -3.30 24.21
N GLN A 288 17.84 -2.07 23.72
CA GLN A 288 16.65 -1.47 23.14
C GLN A 288 16.48 -2.03 21.74
N PHE A 289 15.41 -2.79 21.55
CA PHE A 289 15.14 -3.50 20.32
C PHE A 289 14.02 -2.88 19.53
N ARG A 290 14.21 -2.84 18.20
CA ARG A 290 13.23 -2.39 17.24
C ARG A 290 13.14 -3.39 16.10
N MET A 291 11.92 -3.83 15.80
CA MET A 291 11.61 -4.59 14.59
C MET A 291 10.62 -3.82 13.72
N THR A 292 10.88 -3.74 12.43
CA THR A 292 9.99 -3.09 11.46
C THR A 292 9.81 -3.96 10.23
N ASN A 293 8.57 -4.10 9.77
CA ASN A 293 8.23 -4.66 8.48
C ASN A 293 7.60 -3.55 7.63
N VAL A 294 8.17 -3.30 6.47
CA VAL A 294 7.72 -2.26 5.53
C VAL A 294 7.46 -2.90 4.18
N ALA A 295 6.21 -2.84 3.75
CA ALA A 295 5.78 -3.21 2.41
C ALA A 295 5.63 -1.95 1.55
N THR A 296 6.20 -1.97 0.35
CA THR A 296 6.02 -0.92 -0.65
C THR A 296 5.57 -1.57 -1.95
N THR A 297 4.59 -0.95 -2.60
CA THR A 297 4.13 -1.35 -3.92
C THR A 297 4.14 -0.14 -4.85
N SER A 298 4.56 -0.37 -6.09
CA SER A 298 4.45 0.61 -7.16
C SER A 298 3.78 -0.06 -8.35
N ASN A 299 2.69 0.54 -8.79
CA ASN A 299 1.96 0.11 -9.96
C ASN A 299 1.97 1.23 -11.00
N GLN A 300 2.50 0.93 -12.18
CA GLN A 300 2.64 1.87 -13.27
C GLN A 300 1.90 1.36 -14.51
N LEU A 301 0.88 2.09 -14.95
CA LEU A 301 0.18 1.85 -16.20
C LEU A 301 0.65 2.87 -17.24
N ASN A 302 1.25 2.38 -18.32
CA ASN A 302 1.68 3.19 -19.45
C ASN A 302 0.98 2.68 -20.69
N GLY A 303 0.26 3.53 -21.41
CA GLY A 303 -0.54 3.01 -22.51
C GLY A 303 -1.16 4.05 -23.41
N ILE A 304 -1.89 3.53 -24.38
CA ILE A 304 -2.63 4.31 -25.36
C ILE A 304 -4.11 4.24 -24.98
N GLN A 305 -4.78 5.37 -25.07
CA GLN A 305 -6.21 5.50 -24.83
C GLN A 305 -6.92 6.07 -26.07
N GLY A 306 -8.11 5.55 -26.35
CA GLY A 306 -9.11 6.17 -27.19
C GLY A 306 -10.12 6.90 -26.32
N ILE A 307 -10.52 8.10 -26.76
CA ILE A 307 -11.52 8.91 -26.09
C ILE A 307 -12.63 9.20 -27.10
N PHE A 308 -13.87 9.03 -26.67
CA PHE A 308 -15.05 9.35 -27.45
C PHE A 308 -15.91 10.32 -26.66
N SER A 309 -16.10 11.52 -27.18
CA SER A 309 -16.96 12.54 -26.57
C SER A 309 -18.19 12.76 -27.43
N MET A 310 -19.36 12.84 -26.81
CA MET A 310 -20.64 13.04 -27.50
C MET A 310 -21.49 14.07 -26.77
N LYS A 311 -22.08 14.99 -27.53
CA LYS A 311 -23.10 15.90 -27.03
C LYS A 311 -24.42 15.16 -26.94
N LEU A 312 -24.85 14.86 -25.71
CA LEU A 312 -26.08 14.10 -25.45
C LEU A 312 -27.32 15.01 -25.57
N LEU A 313 -27.20 16.24 -25.09
CA LEU A 313 -28.29 17.21 -25.11
C LEU A 313 -27.76 18.63 -25.16
N ARG A 314 -28.40 19.48 -25.97
CA ARG A 314 -28.25 20.95 -25.92
C ARG A 314 -29.64 21.55 -25.82
N TRP A 315 -29.91 22.29 -24.75
CA TRP A 315 -31.13 23.06 -24.64
C TRP A 315 -30.83 24.45 -24.10
N ASN A 316 -30.99 25.47 -24.95
CA ASN A 316 -30.64 26.86 -24.64
C ASN A 316 -29.19 26.97 -24.11
N SER A 317 -29.04 27.48 -22.88
CA SER A 317 -27.77 27.65 -22.16
C SER A 317 -27.29 26.37 -21.45
N TRP A 318 -28.06 25.29 -21.47
CA TRP A 318 -27.73 24.04 -20.82
C TRP A 318 -27.23 23.01 -21.84
N SER A 319 -26.15 22.32 -21.50
CA SER A 319 -25.66 21.18 -22.29
C SER A 319 -25.24 20.03 -21.40
N LEU A 320 -25.55 18.82 -21.86
CA LEU A 320 -25.09 17.56 -21.30
C LEU A 320 -24.19 16.87 -22.33
N ASN A 321 -22.97 16.58 -21.93
CA ASN A 321 -21.97 15.87 -22.73
C ASN A 321 -21.64 14.56 -22.03
N GLY A 322 -21.50 13.49 -22.80
CA GLY A 322 -20.97 12.22 -22.35
C GLY A 322 -19.58 12.01 -22.91
N THR A 323 -18.72 11.36 -22.12
CA THR A 323 -17.41 10.93 -22.60
C THR A 323 -17.16 9.50 -22.19
N ALA A 324 -16.58 8.72 -23.10
CA ALA A 324 -16.06 7.39 -22.86
C ALA A 324 -14.56 7.39 -23.11
N LYS A 325 -13.80 6.77 -22.20
CA LYS A 325 -12.39 6.42 -22.41
C LYS A 325 -12.26 4.92 -22.42
N THR A 326 -11.35 4.43 -23.24
CA THR A 326 -10.87 3.05 -23.20
C THR A 326 -9.40 3.04 -23.57
N GLY A 327 -8.59 2.14 -23.00
CA GLY A 327 -7.19 2.07 -23.34
C GLY A 327 -6.56 0.72 -23.01
N VAL A 328 -5.43 0.49 -23.66
CA VAL A 328 -4.58 -0.69 -23.46
C VAL A 328 -3.27 -0.21 -22.88
N TYR A 329 -2.89 -0.80 -21.75
CA TYR A 329 -1.78 -0.36 -20.94
C TYR A 329 -0.82 -1.50 -20.66
N HIS A 330 0.46 -1.20 -20.72
CA HIS A 330 1.49 -1.98 -20.06
C HIS A 330 1.43 -1.64 -18.56
N ASN A 331 0.99 -2.59 -17.76
CA ASN A 331 0.88 -2.51 -16.32
C ASN A 331 2.06 -3.23 -15.66
N ARG A 332 2.94 -2.47 -15.02
CA ARG A 332 4.05 -2.99 -14.23
C ARG A 332 3.76 -2.81 -12.75
N SER A 333 3.69 -3.91 -12.01
CA SER A 333 3.59 -3.92 -10.56
C SER A 333 4.93 -4.36 -9.98
N LEU A 334 5.49 -3.58 -9.05
CA LEU A 334 6.68 -3.90 -8.26
C LEU A 334 6.25 -3.91 -6.79
N GLY A 335 6.55 -4.99 -6.08
CA GLY A 335 6.35 -5.10 -4.64
C GLY A 335 7.70 -5.31 -3.96
N THR A 336 7.89 -4.71 -2.79
CA THR A 336 9.06 -4.95 -1.94
C THR A 336 8.64 -4.98 -0.49
N ILE A 337 9.05 -6.00 0.24
CA ILE A 337 8.89 -6.13 1.69
C ILE A 337 10.29 -6.08 2.29
N THR A 338 10.51 -5.18 3.24
CA THR A 338 11.75 -5.08 4.00
C THR A 338 11.45 -5.28 5.46
N GLU A 339 12.14 -6.24 6.06
CA GLU A 339 12.18 -6.42 7.51
C GLU A 339 13.51 -5.94 8.03
N THR A 340 13.50 -5.20 9.13
CA THR A 340 14.69 -4.67 9.78
C THR A 340 14.57 -4.86 11.28
N TYR A 341 15.67 -5.28 11.88
CA TYR A 341 15.81 -5.57 13.30
C TYR A 341 17.05 -4.86 13.80
N THR A 342 16.89 -4.03 14.83
CA THR A 342 17.98 -3.27 15.43
C THR A 342 17.94 -3.47 16.94
N GLY A 343 19.05 -3.94 17.51
CA GLY A 343 19.32 -3.93 18.95
C GLY A 343 20.35 -2.84 19.26
N LEU A 344 20.17 -2.15 20.37
CA LEU A 344 21.04 -1.09 20.83
C LEU A 344 21.34 -1.27 22.32
N ASP A 345 22.58 -1.60 22.66
CA ASP A 345 23.09 -1.52 24.02
C ASP A 345 23.36 -0.04 24.37
N THR A 346 22.83 0.38 25.51
CA THR A 346 22.98 1.76 26.01
C THR A 346 23.92 1.88 27.21
N GLY A 347 24.51 0.77 27.66
CA GLY A 347 25.39 0.72 28.81
C GLY A 347 26.87 0.90 28.45
N VAL A 348 27.75 0.34 29.30
CA VAL A 348 29.20 0.53 29.16
C VAL A 348 29.74 -0.43 28.12
N GLY A 349 30.18 0.11 26.98
CA GLY A 349 30.56 -0.72 25.83
C GLY A 349 29.60 -0.62 24.66
N ALA A 350 28.52 0.15 24.82
CA ALA A 350 27.46 0.47 23.86
C ALA A 350 27.77 0.09 22.41
N ASP A 351 26.99 -0.84 21.90
CA ASP A 351 26.98 -1.24 20.53
C ASP A 351 25.57 -1.24 19.94
N GLU A 352 25.54 -1.42 18.63
CA GLU A 352 24.30 -1.53 17.88
C GLU A 352 24.48 -2.71 16.93
N SER A 353 23.41 -3.45 16.74
CA SER A 353 23.39 -4.63 15.87
C SER A 353 22.19 -4.46 14.95
N THR A 354 22.41 -4.33 13.64
CA THR A 354 21.31 -4.20 12.68
C THR A 354 21.33 -5.32 11.63
N TYR A 355 20.17 -5.95 11.45
CA TYR A 355 19.94 -7.04 10.51
C TYR A 355 18.69 -6.77 9.68
N ALA A 356 18.69 -7.18 8.42
CA ALA A 356 17.53 -7.00 7.56
C ALA A 356 17.39 -8.12 6.53
N ARG A 357 16.16 -8.29 6.03
CA ARG A 357 15.91 -8.97 4.76
C ARG A 357 15.02 -8.11 3.89
N THR A 358 15.26 -8.20 2.58
CA THR A 358 14.41 -7.56 1.58
C THR A 358 13.97 -8.59 0.56
N LEU A 359 12.66 -8.71 0.40
CA LEU A 359 12.01 -9.52 -0.63
C LEU A 359 11.44 -8.59 -1.68
N THR A 360 11.75 -8.84 -2.95
CA THR A 360 11.27 -8.02 -4.06
C THR A 360 10.69 -8.93 -5.14
N ASP A 361 9.53 -8.56 -5.66
CA ASP A 361 8.92 -9.23 -6.81
C ASP A 361 8.33 -8.20 -7.76
N ALA A 362 8.30 -8.54 -9.06
CA ALA A 362 7.76 -7.68 -10.10
C ALA A 362 6.96 -8.49 -11.11
N LYS A 363 5.86 -7.90 -11.58
CA LYS A 363 5.00 -8.50 -12.59
C LYS A 363 4.57 -7.47 -13.62
N ASP A 364 4.75 -7.85 -14.88
CA ASP A 364 4.27 -7.09 -16.03
C ASP A 364 3.05 -7.79 -16.63
N THR A 365 2.01 -7.02 -16.94
CA THR A 365 0.77 -7.51 -17.55
C THR A 365 0.20 -6.48 -18.52
N VAL A 366 -0.62 -6.93 -19.45
CA VAL A 366 -1.47 -6.03 -20.24
C VAL A 366 -2.75 -5.75 -19.43
N ALA A 367 -3.09 -4.48 -19.25
CA ALA A 367 -4.30 -4.02 -18.58
C ALA A 367 -5.20 -3.27 -19.57
N PHE A 368 -6.51 -3.44 -19.40
CA PHE A 368 -7.53 -2.71 -20.14
C PHE A 368 -8.27 -1.81 -19.15
N VAL A 369 -8.25 -0.50 -19.39
CA VAL A 369 -8.92 0.47 -18.52
C VAL A 369 -9.95 1.23 -19.33
N GLY A 370 -11.17 1.28 -18.82
CA GLY A 370 -12.26 2.07 -19.39
C GLY A 370 -12.87 3.01 -18.36
N GLY A 371 -13.49 4.08 -18.82
CA GLY A 371 -14.21 5.02 -17.98
C GLY A 371 -15.33 5.71 -18.74
N LEU A 372 -16.38 6.09 -18.04
CA LEU A 372 -17.51 6.85 -18.57
C LEU A 372 -17.70 8.09 -17.72
N GLY A 373 -18.03 9.21 -18.35
CA GLY A 373 -18.21 10.50 -17.68
C GLY A 373 -19.38 11.25 -18.27
N LEU A 374 -20.02 12.04 -17.43
CA LEU A 374 -21.04 12.99 -17.82
C LEU A 374 -20.63 14.37 -17.33
N ASN A 375 -20.67 15.34 -18.22
CA ASN A 375 -20.41 16.75 -17.91
C ASN A 375 -21.66 17.55 -18.26
N THR A 376 -22.11 18.38 -17.32
CA THR A 376 -23.18 19.35 -17.54
C THR A 376 -22.61 20.75 -17.41
N SER A 377 -23.00 21.64 -18.33
CA SER A 377 -22.64 23.05 -18.23
C SER A 377 -23.84 23.95 -18.46
N LEU A 378 -23.92 25.02 -17.65
CA LEU A 378 -24.95 26.04 -17.74
C LEU A 378 -24.27 27.40 -18.00
N GLN A 379 -24.54 27.99 -19.15
CA GLN A 379 -24.09 29.34 -19.48
C GLN A 379 -25.10 30.37 -18.96
N LEU A 380 -24.79 31.02 -17.84
CA LEU A 380 -25.58 32.14 -17.33
C LEU A 380 -25.32 33.35 -18.23
N LYS A 381 -26.41 33.96 -18.74
CA LYS A 381 -26.36 35.20 -19.53
C LYS A 381 -26.41 36.41 -18.63
#